data_AF-A0A2M8DU70-F1
#
_entry.id   AF-A0A2M8DU70-F1
#
_cell.length_a   1.000
_cell.length_b   1.000
_cell.length_c   1.000
_cell.angle_alpha   90.00
_cell.angle_beta   90.00
_cell.angle_gamma   90.00
#
_symmetry.space_group_name_H-M   'P 1'
#
loop_
_entity.id
_entity.type
_entity.pdbx_description
1 polymer ?
#
loop_
_entity_poly.entity_id
_entity_poly.type
_entity_poly.pdbx_seq_one_letter_code
_entity_poly.pdbx_strand_id
1 'polypeptide(L)'
;VVASRLQGEYGVDAMFESASVSTARWVTCDDAKVFADFQKALSHNLAIDAAGNLAYLAPNNVNLKLTQERWPKVVFHNTREHAVKL
;
A
#
# COMPACT_ATOMS: atom_id res chain seq x y z
N VAL A 1 -14.01 -14.44 8.83
CA VAL A 1 -14.78 -14.46 7.57
C VAL A 1 -13.94 -14.93 6.39
N VAL A 2 -12.83 -14.26 6.03
CA VAL A 2 -12.04 -14.62 4.82
C VAL A 2 -11.57 -16.07 4.79
N ALA A 3 -10.84 -16.56 5.79
CA ALA A 3 -10.38 -17.96 5.82
C ALA A 3 -11.54 -18.97 5.77
N SER A 4 -12.63 -18.71 6.49
CA SER A 4 -13.83 -19.56 6.44
C SER A 4 -14.49 -19.58 5.06
N ARG A 5 -14.53 -18.45 4.35
CA ARG A 5 -15.04 -18.38 2.97
C ARG A 5 -14.10 -19.07 1.99
N LEU A 6 -12.78 -18.92 2.14
CA LEU A 6 -11.80 -19.62 1.31
C LEU A 6 -11.94 -21.14 1.46
N GLN A 7 -12.12 -21.64 2.68
CA GLN A 7 -12.34 -23.07 2.91
C GLN A 7 -13.70 -23.54 2.36
N GLY A 8 -14.78 -22.79 2.62
CA GLY A 8 -16.14 -23.19 2.26
C GLY A 8 -16.46 -23.07 0.76
N GLU A 9 -16.01 -22.00 0.11
CA GLU A 9 -16.32 -21.71 -1.30
C GLU A 9 -15.25 -22.25 -2.25
N TYR A 10 -14.00 -22.36 -1.80
CA TYR A 10 -12.86 -22.69 -2.66
C TYR A 10 -12.06 -23.91 -2.19
N GLY A 11 -12.39 -24.52 -1.04
CA GLY A 11 -11.65 -25.65 -0.48
C GLY A 11 -10.22 -25.31 -0.06
N VAL A 12 -9.90 -24.02 0.07
CA VAL A 12 -8.55 -23.53 0.39
C VAL A 12 -8.41 -23.34 1.89
N ASP A 13 -7.47 -24.08 2.48
CA ASP A 13 -7.03 -23.87 3.86
C ASP A 13 -5.99 -22.74 3.89
N ALA A 14 -6.28 -21.68 4.66
CA ALA A 14 -5.49 -20.45 4.69
C ALA A 14 -5.10 -20.08 6.11
N MET A 15 -3.82 -19.76 6.31
CA MET A 15 -3.27 -19.28 7.58
C MET A 15 -2.87 -17.80 7.48
N PHE A 16 -2.89 -17.10 8.61
CA PHE A 16 -2.47 -15.71 8.71
C PHE A 16 -1.16 -15.60 9.48
N GLU A 17 -0.27 -14.75 8.97
CA GLU A 17 0.94 -14.34 9.67
C GLU A 17 0.85 -12.86 10.05
N SER A 18 1.56 -12.47 11.11
CA SER A 18 1.63 -11.07 11.53
C SER A 18 2.50 -10.29 10.57
N ALA A 19 2.00 -9.16 10.05
CA ALA A 19 2.76 -8.25 9.22
C ALA A 19 3.21 -7.01 10.01
N SER A 20 4.42 -6.53 9.76
CA SER A 20 4.94 -5.29 10.33
C SER A 20 4.40 -4.04 9.62
N VAL A 21 3.08 -3.96 9.44
CA VAL A 21 2.40 -2.87 8.74
C VAL A 21 1.32 -2.30 9.66
N SER A 22 1.42 -1.01 9.99
CA SER A 22 0.42 -0.32 10.82
C SER A 22 -0.64 0.39 9.98
N THR A 23 -0.26 0.95 8.82
CA THR A 23 -1.21 1.68 7.99
C THR A 23 -0.79 1.71 6.52
N ALA A 24 -1.76 1.83 5.61
CA ALA A 24 -1.52 1.91 4.18
C ALA A 24 -1.98 3.26 3.62
N ARG A 25 -1.27 3.81 2.65
CA ARG A 25 -1.64 5.02 1.91
C ARG A 25 -1.47 4.79 0.43
N TRP A 26 -2.48 5.09 -0.37
CA TRP A 26 -2.27 5.14 -1.81
C TRP A 26 -1.37 6.32 -2.15
N VAL A 27 -0.52 6.14 -3.15
CA VAL A 27 0.47 7.15 -3.53
C VAL A 27 0.34 7.55 -4.99
N THR A 28 0.33 8.85 -5.23
CA THR A 28 0.39 9.43 -6.58
C THR A 28 1.45 10.52 -6.64
N CYS A 29 1.96 10.81 -7.83
CA CYS A 29 2.93 11.86 -8.06
C CYS A 29 2.89 12.29 -9.53
N ASP A 30 2.87 13.60 -9.78
CA ASP A 30 2.81 14.15 -11.14
C ASP A 30 4.16 14.09 -11.86
N ASP A 31 5.26 13.99 -11.10
CA ASP A 31 6.63 13.95 -11.62
C ASP A 31 7.11 12.50 -11.72
N ALA A 32 7.06 11.94 -12.93
CA ALA A 32 7.40 10.54 -13.19
C ALA A 32 8.83 10.15 -12.74
N LYS A 33 9.78 11.08 -12.80
CA LYS A 33 11.17 10.81 -12.38
C LYS A 33 11.25 10.67 -10.86
N VAL A 34 10.62 11.61 -10.15
CA VAL A 34 10.55 11.55 -8.68
C VAL A 34 9.78 10.32 -8.23
N PHE A 35 8.71 9.95 -8.93
CA PHE A 35 7.94 8.77 -8.59
C PHE A 35 8.70 7.47 -8.80
N ALA A 36 9.49 7.37 -9.87
CA ALA A 36 10.37 6.23 -10.10
C ALA A 36 11.46 6.11 -9.01
N ASP A 37 12.06 7.23 -8.60
CA ASP A 37 13.04 7.26 -7.51
C ASP A 37 12.40 6.86 -6.17
N PHE A 38 11.18 7.33 -5.88
CA PHE A 38 10.40 6.93 -4.72
C PHE A 38 10.13 5.42 -4.71
N GLN A 39 9.65 4.88 -5.83
CA GLN A 39 9.35 3.45 -5.98
C GLN A 39 10.60 2.59 -5.76
N LYS A 40 11.74 3.02 -6.30
CA LYS A 40 13.01 2.32 -6.12
C LYS A 40 13.47 2.36 -4.66
N ALA A 41 13.41 3.53 -4.03
CA ALA A 41 13.89 3.73 -2.66
C ALA A 41 13.06 3.00 -1.60
N LEU A 42 11.76 2.83 -1.84
CA LEU A 42 10.81 2.28 -0.85
C LEU A 42 10.13 0.99 -1.32
N SER A 43 10.71 0.31 -2.30
CA SER A 43 10.18 -0.93 -2.89
C SER A 43 9.74 -1.98 -1.86
N HIS A 44 10.46 -2.13 -0.75
CA HIS A 44 10.10 -3.06 0.33
C HIS A 44 8.81 -2.71 1.08
N ASN A 45 8.40 -1.44 1.07
CA ASN A 45 7.20 -0.94 1.72
C ASN A 45 6.14 -0.53 0.69
N LEU A 46 6.23 -1.03 -0.55
CA LEU A 46 5.27 -0.75 -1.60
C LEU A 46 4.57 -2.02 -2.03
N ALA A 47 3.27 -1.90 -2.28
CA ALA A 47 2.44 -2.99 -2.77
C ALA A 47 1.43 -2.47 -3.79
N ILE A 48 0.96 -3.38 -4.64
CA ILE A 48 -0.12 -3.13 -5.58
C ILE A 48 -1.40 -3.70 -5.00
N ASP A 49 -2.46 -2.89 -4.93
CA ASP A 49 -3.76 -3.36 -4.47
C ASP A 49 -4.53 -4.11 -5.57
N ALA A 50 -5.69 -4.68 -5.21
CA ALA A 50 -6.52 -5.46 -6.14
C ALA A 50 -7.02 -4.67 -7.37
N ALA A 51 -7.00 -3.33 -7.34
CA ALA A 51 -7.38 -2.46 -8.46
C ALA A 51 -6.16 -1.93 -9.24
N GLY A 52 -4.95 -2.39 -8.92
CA GLY A 52 -3.73 -1.97 -9.61
C GLY A 52 -3.14 -0.64 -9.12
N ASN A 53 -3.58 -0.14 -7.96
CA ASN A 53 -3.06 1.10 -7.39
C ASN A 53 -1.85 0.84 -6.50
N LEU A 54 -0.86 1.73 -6.56
CA LEU A 54 0.31 1.66 -5.70
C LEU A 54 -0.03 2.17 -4.30
N ALA A 55 0.30 1.38 -3.28
CA ALA A 55 0.11 1.70 -1.88
C ALA A 55 1.44 1.60 -1.12
N TYR A 56 1.73 2.62 -0.31
CA TYR A 56 2.78 2.62 0.69
C TYR A 56 2.29 1.98 1.99
N LEU A 57 2.97 0.93 2.43
CA LEU A 57 2.72 0.16 3.64
C LEU A 57 3.63 0.67 4.75
N ALA A 58 3.13 1.59 5.57
CA ALA A 58 3.91 2.19 6.64
C ALA A 58 3.96 1.27 7.86
N PRO A 59 5.16 0.97 8.41
CA PRO A 59 5.31 0.14 9.60
C PRO A 59 4.79 0.84 10.86
N ASN A 60 4.82 2.18 10.89
CA ASN A 60 4.24 3.01 11.96
C ASN A 60 4.02 4.45 11.48
N ASN A 61 3.32 5.26 12.30
CA ASN A 61 2.98 6.65 11.96
C ASN A 61 4.19 7.59 11.86
N VAL A 62 5.27 7.35 12.63
CA VAL A 62 6.48 8.19 12.58
C VAL A 62 7.18 8.00 11.24
N ASN A 63 7.32 6.76 10.79
CA ASN A 63 7.91 6.44 9.49
C ASN A 63 7.07 7.03 8.33
N LEU A 64 5.74 6.98 8.42
CA LEU A 64 4.87 7.64 7.44
C LEU A 64 5.17 9.14 7.34
N LYS A 65 5.20 9.86 8.47
CA LYS A 65 5.48 11.30 8.49
C LYS A 65 6.85 11.64 7.91
N LEU A 66 7.89 10.94 8.34
CA LEU A 66 9.25 11.13 7.81
C LEU A 66 9.34 10.86 6.30
N THR A 67 8.56 9.89 5.81
CA THR A 67 8.50 9.58 4.38
C THR A 67 7.80 10.69 3.61
N GLN A 68 6.70 11.24 4.13
CA GLN A 68 6.00 12.38 3.56
C GLN A 68 6.90 13.63 3.50
N GLU A 69 7.67 13.89 4.56
CA GLU A 69 8.63 15.00 4.60
C GLU A 69 9.79 14.82 3.60
N ARG A 70 10.30 13.59 3.44
CA ARG A 70 11.36 13.27 2.48
C ARG A 70 10.89 13.34 1.03
N TRP A 71 9.62 13.02 0.78
CA TRP A 71 9.03 12.95 -0.55
C TRP A 71 7.84 13.91 -0.69
N PRO A 72 8.06 15.24 -0.59
CA PRO A 72 6.98 16.23 -0.54
C PRO A 72 6.18 16.33 -1.84
N LYS A 73 6.73 15.82 -2.95
CA LYS A 73 6.07 15.74 -4.26
C LYS A 73 5.15 14.53 -4.42
N VAL A 74 5.23 13.55 -3.52
CA VAL A 74 4.39 12.34 -3.55
C VAL A 74 3.20 12.59 -2.62
N VAL A 75 1.99 12.43 -3.15
CA VAL A 75 0.75 12.60 -2.41
C VAL A 75 0.36 11.27 -1.78
N PHE A 76 0.03 11.29 -0.49
CA PHE A 76 -0.38 10.11 0.27
C PHE A 76 -1.86 10.21 0.63
N HIS A 77 -2.68 9.33 0.06
CA HIS A 77 -4.13 9.33 0.20
C HIS A 77 -4.58 8.38 1.30
N ASN A 78 -5.44 8.86 2.21
CA ASN A 78 -6.06 8.02 3.25
C ASN A 78 -7.23 7.19 2.70
N THR A 79 -7.84 7.64 1.61
CA THR A 79 -9.05 7.07 1.01
C THR A 79 -8.92 7.08 -0.50
N ARG A 80 -9.55 6.13 -1.18
CA ARG A 80 -9.78 6.16 -2.63
C ARG A 80 -11.16 5.65 -2.97
N GLU A 81 -11.63 5.93 -4.17
CA GLU A 81 -12.81 5.28 -4.74
C GLU A 81 -12.52 3.81 -5.06
N HIS A 82 -13.46 2.91 -4.72
CA HIS A 82 -13.23 1.47 -4.62
C HIS A 82 -12.84 0.80 -5.95
N ALA A 83 -13.22 1.36 -7.10
CA ALA A 83 -13.01 0.78 -8.43
C ALA A 83 -12.27 1.69 -9.42
N VAL A 84 -11.67 2.79 -8.94
CA VAL A 84 -10.99 3.76 -9.80
C VAL A 84 -9.48 3.65 -9.60
N LYS A 85 -8.76 3.74 -10.72
CA LYS A 85 -7.30 3.88 -10.72
C LYS A 85 -6.95 5.34 -10.44
N LEU A 86 -6.12 5.56 -9.44
CA LEU A 86 -5.59 6.88 -9.09
C LEU A 86 -4.54 7.37 -10.09
#